data_AF-A0A416G9H9-F1
#
_entry.id   AF-A0A416G9H9-F1
#
_cell.length_a   1.000
_cell.length_b   1.000
_cell.length_c   1.000
_cell.angle_alpha   90.00
_cell.angle_beta   90.00
_cell.angle_gamma   90.00
#
_symmetry.space_group_name_H-M   'P 1'
#
loop_
_entity.id
_entity.type
_entity.pdbx_description
1 polymer ?
#
loop_
_entity_poly.entity_id
_entity_poly.type
_entity_poly.pdbx_seq_one_letter_code
_entity_poly.pdbx_strand_id
1 'polypeptide(L)'
;MKRRILKTMLLLAGLGLVQPAVQAQQNVWNPDNGDGTFTNPLLWGDWPDPDVIRVGDDFYMVSTSMHYVPGCPILHSKDLVNWEMVGYAVDCYDEDPRYDMQGGNLYLNGSWAASMRYHNGKYYVAFCTPYGWGREKGNFCMCIADRPEGPWERVIFPEYMYDPGLLFDDDGRVFVVHGQGTLYVTELTPDARAVKSEPRQIWSGGFKNAHELGGGFGMEGAHAYKINGKYYITCPAGGTEGWQICLRSDDIYGPYEHHLIMNDSISYPPNGLHQGGMVQLKNGDWWFVIMQDRGPIGRVPNLVPVTWKDGWPILGHEGKDAVTYVKPEVGKRSRVISPATTDEFNSRTLGLQWQWNHNPDPKRIIASGDPESWHTPYPCCISACNLQSNVPLLQCSCPEPRSRSAL
;
A
#
# COMPACT_ATOMS: atom_id res chain seq x y z
N MET A 1 -67.20 55.07 22.33
CA MET A 1 -67.40 55.18 20.86
C MET A 1 -66.01 55.26 20.21
N LYS A 2 -65.76 54.46 19.14
CA LYS A 2 -64.49 54.25 18.37
C LYS A 2 -63.48 53.30 19.07
N ARG A 3 -63.44 51.99 18.78
CA ARG A 3 -62.96 51.22 17.59
C ARG A 3 -61.47 51.42 17.25
N ARG A 4 -60.67 50.33 17.32
CA ARG A 4 -59.67 49.88 16.32
C ARG A 4 -59.15 48.48 16.70
N ILE A 5 -59.70 47.42 16.09
CA ILE A 5 -59.18 46.63 14.95
C ILE A 5 -58.07 45.66 15.38
N LEU A 6 -58.50 44.41 15.66
CA LEU A 6 -57.66 43.23 15.76
C LEU A 6 -57.32 42.79 14.33
N LYS A 7 -56.03 42.75 13.98
CA LYS A 7 -55.55 42.21 12.70
C LYS A 7 -55.41 40.69 12.83
N THR A 8 -56.20 39.96 12.06
CA THR A 8 -56.06 38.52 11.80
C THR A 8 -54.74 38.30 11.03
N MET A 9 -53.80 37.57 11.61
CA MET A 9 -52.63 37.05 10.91
C MET A 9 -52.96 35.64 10.39
N LEU A 10 -52.94 35.48 9.06
CA LEU A 10 -52.90 34.19 8.39
C LEU A 10 -51.56 33.50 8.77
N LEU A 11 -51.64 32.34 9.44
CA LEU A 11 -50.54 31.38 9.44
C LEU A 11 -50.66 30.56 8.14
N LEU A 12 -49.77 30.80 7.17
CA LEU A 12 -49.51 29.83 6.11
C LEU A 12 -48.62 28.71 6.69
N ALA A 13 -49.16 27.50 6.77
CA ALA A 13 -48.40 26.29 7.01
C ALA A 13 -47.58 25.97 5.76
N GLY A 14 -46.27 26.25 5.79
CA GLY A 14 -45.33 25.74 4.80
C GLY A 14 -44.97 24.29 5.12
N LEU A 15 -45.64 23.33 4.47
CA LEU A 15 -45.12 21.97 4.36
C LEU A 15 -43.88 22.01 3.48
N GLY A 16 -42.70 22.05 4.11
CA GLY A 16 -41.44 21.78 3.44
C GLY A 16 -41.41 20.32 3.00
N LEU A 17 -41.52 20.09 1.69
CA LEU A 17 -41.18 18.81 1.07
C LEU A 17 -39.68 18.58 1.31
N VAL A 18 -39.35 17.76 2.30
CA VAL A 18 -38.02 17.17 2.43
C VAL A 18 -37.89 16.17 1.28
N GLN A 19 -37.32 16.63 0.18
CA GLN A 19 -36.83 15.71 -0.84
C GLN A 19 -35.66 14.95 -0.21
N PRO A 20 -35.66 13.62 -0.19
CA PRO A 20 -34.43 12.90 0.10
C PRO A 20 -33.43 13.30 -0.98
N ALA A 21 -32.30 13.87 -0.58
CA ALA A 21 -31.16 13.96 -1.47
C ALA A 21 -30.82 12.52 -1.86
N VAL A 22 -31.23 12.12 -3.06
CA VAL A 22 -30.69 10.93 -3.70
C VAL A 22 -29.24 11.27 -3.93
N GLN A 23 -28.38 10.86 -3.00
CA GLN A 23 -26.94 10.89 -3.20
C GLN A 23 -26.70 10.07 -4.47
N ALA A 24 -26.33 10.74 -5.56
CA ALA A 24 -25.91 10.04 -6.76
C ALA A 24 -24.70 9.20 -6.34
N GLN A 25 -24.91 7.89 -6.19
CA GLN A 25 -23.85 6.95 -5.94
C GLN A 25 -22.96 7.00 -7.18
N GLN A 26 -21.88 7.77 -7.09
CA GLN A 26 -20.80 7.74 -8.08
C GLN A 26 -20.42 6.27 -8.29
N ASN A 27 -20.33 5.83 -9.54
CA ASN A 27 -19.92 4.48 -9.94
C ASN A 27 -18.43 4.26 -9.66
N VAL A 28 -18.02 4.38 -8.39
CA VAL A 28 -16.66 4.06 -7.96
C VAL A 28 -16.54 2.53 -7.95
N TRP A 29 -15.46 2.01 -8.53
CA TRP A 29 -15.16 0.59 -8.48
C TRP A 29 -15.24 0.05 -7.05
N ASN A 30 -15.92 -1.08 -6.88
CA ASN A 30 -15.88 -1.86 -5.65
C ASN A 30 -15.80 -3.35 -6.05
N PRO A 31 -14.89 -4.13 -5.44
CA PRO A 31 -14.72 -5.54 -5.76
C PRO A 31 -15.86 -6.43 -5.22
N ASP A 32 -16.61 -5.99 -4.22
CA ASP A 32 -17.71 -6.74 -3.61
C ASP A 32 -18.93 -6.78 -4.55
N ASN A 33 -19.33 -7.98 -4.98
CA ASN A 33 -20.46 -8.15 -5.89
C ASN A 33 -21.82 -8.10 -5.16
N GLY A 34 -21.84 -8.02 -3.82
CA GLY A 34 -23.06 -7.95 -3.01
C GLY A 34 -23.83 -9.27 -2.85
N ASP A 35 -23.31 -10.36 -3.40
CA ASP A 35 -23.93 -11.70 -3.42
C ASP A 35 -23.12 -12.77 -2.67
N GLY A 36 -22.10 -12.35 -1.91
CA GLY A 36 -21.16 -13.24 -1.23
C GLY A 36 -19.92 -13.60 -2.05
N THR A 37 -19.80 -13.06 -3.26
CA THR A 37 -18.59 -13.14 -4.09
C THR A 37 -17.90 -11.78 -4.22
N PHE A 38 -16.66 -11.79 -4.68
CA PHE A 38 -15.93 -10.58 -5.07
C PHE A 38 -15.20 -10.80 -6.40
N THR A 39 -14.92 -9.70 -7.11
CA THR A 39 -14.21 -9.69 -8.39
C THR A 39 -12.93 -8.88 -8.28
N ASN A 40 -11.81 -9.46 -8.69
CA ASN A 40 -10.53 -8.79 -8.76
C ASN A 40 -10.49 -7.71 -9.85
N PRO A 41 -9.69 -6.63 -9.67
CA PRO A 41 -8.80 -6.37 -8.54
C PRO A 41 -9.52 -5.77 -7.33
N LEU A 42 -8.91 -5.86 -6.14
CA LEU A 42 -9.42 -5.26 -4.91
C LEU A 42 -9.56 -3.73 -5.04
N LEU A 43 -8.59 -3.09 -5.68
CA LEU A 43 -8.54 -1.65 -5.87
C LEU A 43 -8.20 -1.34 -7.33
N TRP A 44 -8.94 -0.43 -7.95
CA TRP A 44 -8.74 -0.04 -9.35
C TRP A 44 -7.89 1.23 -9.45
N GLY A 45 -6.60 1.09 -9.15
CA GLY A 45 -5.59 2.16 -9.20
C GLY A 45 -4.21 1.62 -8.86
N ASP A 46 -3.20 2.49 -8.88
CA ASP A 46 -1.82 2.11 -8.57
C ASP A 46 -1.64 1.91 -7.05
N TRP A 47 -1.72 0.66 -6.60
CA TRP A 47 -1.47 0.23 -5.22
C TRP A 47 -0.43 -0.90 -5.22
N PRO A 48 0.82 -0.56 -5.57
CA PRO A 48 1.88 -1.54 -5.75
C PRO A 48 2.44 -2.15 -4.47
N ASP A 49 3.16 -3.26 -4.65
CA ASP A 49 3.95 -3.96 -3.64
C ASP A 49 3.17 -4.21 -2.33
N PRO A 50 1.96 -4.80 -2.38
CA PRO A 50 1.11 -4.90 -1.21
C PRO A 50 1.64 -5.92 -0.20
N ASP A 51 1.72 -5.55 1.08
CA ASP A 51 1.87 -6.51 2.18
C ASP A 51 0.67 -6.41 3.13
N VAL A 52 0.23 -7.55 3.65
CA VAL A 52 -1.02 -7.66 4.42
C VAL A 52 -0.80 -8.38 5.74
N ILE A 53 -1.43 -7.88 6.80
CA ILE A 53 -1.45 -8.51 8.12
C ILE A 53 -2.87 -8.60 8.68
N ARG A 54 -3.06 -9.48 9.66
CA ARG A 54 -4.26 -9.53 10.51
C ARG A 54 -3.90 -9.22 11.95
N VAL A 55 -4.64 -8.31 12.59
CA VAL A 55 -4.58 -8.02 14.02
C VAL A 55 -5.99 -8.21 14.59
N GLY A 56 -6.19 -9.31 15.32
CA GLY A 56 -7.54 -9.64 15.81
C GLY A 56 -8.51 -9.94 14.67
N ASP A 57 -9.60 -9.16 14.58
CA ASP A 57 -10.64 -9.23 13.52
C ASP A 57 -10.34 -8.30 12.34
N ASP A 58 -9.27 -7.51 12.40
CA ASP A 58 -8.98 -6.44 11.47
C ASP A 58 -7.78 -6.79 10.59
N PHE A 59 -7.84 -6.39 9.32
CA PHE A 59 -6.79 -6.58 8.33
C PHE A 59 -6.21 -5.23 7.96
N TYR A 60 -4.90 -5.18 7.78
CA TYR A 60 -4.19 -3.99 7.35
C TYR A 60 -3.31 -4.30 6.16
N MET A 61 -3.27 -3.39 5.19
CA MET A 61 -2.44 -3.49 4.00
C MET A 61 -1.61 -2.22 3.86
N VAL A 62 -0.32 -2.39 3.55
CA VAL A 62 0.56 -1.29 3.14
C VAL A 62 0.81 -1.35 1.64
N SER A 63 1.10 -0.23 1.01
CA SER A 63 1.50 -0.16 -0.39
C SER A 63 2.62 0.86 -0.60
N THR A 64 3.40 0.68 -1.68
CA THR A 64 4.48 1.59 -2.10
C THR A 64 3.92 2.92 -2.60
N SER A 65 4.59 4.02 -2.26
CA SER A 65 4.26 5.36 -2.81
C SER A 65 5.48 6.18 -3.25
N MET A 66 6.68 5.62 -3.24
CA MET A 66 7.88 6.29 -3.73
C MET A 66 8.06 7.69 -3.11
N HIS A 67 8.14 8.73 -3.96
CA HIS A 67 8.44 10.12 -3.62
C HIS A 67 7.19 10.92 -3.24
N TYR A 68 6.02 10.30 -3.29
CA TYR A 68 4.78 10.93 -2.84
C TYR A 68 4.75 10.97 -1.31
N VAL A 69 4.31 12.12 -0.77
CA VAL A 69 4.12 12.31 0.67
C VAL A 69 2.72 12.87 1.01
N PRO A 70 2.10 12.48 2.13
CA PRO A 70 2.57 11.42 3.03
C PRO A 70 2.64 10.06 2.28
N GLY A 71 3.60 9.22 2.65
CA GLY A 71 4.01 8.02 1.93
C GLY A 71 3.75 6.73 2.73
N CYS A 72 3.89 5.58 2.06
CA CYS A 72 3.47 4.27 2.57
C CYS A 72 2.01 4.26 3.05
N PRO A 73 1.02 4.41 2.16
CA PRO A 73 -0.39 4.35 2.54
C PRO A 73 -0.74 3.06 3.28
N ILE A 74 -1.56 3.20 4.32
CA ILE A 74 -2.08 2.11 5.14
C ILE A 74 -3.60 2.03 4.93
N LEU A 75 -4.07 0.84 4.59
CA LEU A 75 -5.48 0.52 4.42
C LEU A 75 -5.94 -0.44 5.52
N HIS A 76 -7.23 -0.37 5.82
CA HIS A 76 -7.92 -1.24 6.76
C HIS A 76 -9.09 -1.96 6.08
N SER A 77 -9.29 -3.23 6.47
CA SER A 77 -10.44 -4.02 6.08
C SER A 77 -10.87 -4.93 7.22
N LYS A 78 -12.13 -5.38 7.16
CA LYS A 78 -12.68 -6.42 8.02
C LYS A 78 -12.92 -7.74 7.29
N ASP A 79 -12.78 -7.78 5.97
CA ASP A 79 -13.10 -8.96 5.13
C ASP A 79 -12.11 -9.21 3.98
N LEU A 80 -10.98 -8.50 3.93
CA LEU A 80 -9.97 -8.50 2.85
C LEU A 80 -10.47 -8.00 1.48
N VAL A 81 -11.74 -7.65 1.35
CA VAL A 81 -12.36 -7.26 0.07
C VAL A 81 -12.66 -5.77 0.06
N ASN A 82 -13.28 -5.27 1.11
CA ASN A 82 -13.67 -3.87 1.26
C ASN A 82 -12.61 -3.12 2.07
N TRP A 83 -11.99 -2.12 1.46
CA TRP A 83 -10.84 -1.41 2.03
C TRP A 83 -11.12 0.09 2.18
N GLU A 84 -10.65 0.67 3.27
CA GLU A 84 -10.59 2.12 3.48
C GLU A 84 -9.16 2.53 3.87
N MET A 85 -8.75 3.75 3.50
CA MET A 85 -7.48 4.29 3.96
C MET A 85 -7.58 4.73 5.42
N VAL A 86 -6.56 4.44 6.21
CA VAL A 86 -6.52 4.81 7.64
C VAL A 86 -5.32 5.66 8.01
N GLY A 87 -4.29 5.74 7.17
CA GLY A 87 -3.15 6.61 7.39
C GLY A 87 -2.00 6.37 6.43
N TYR A 88 -0.84 6.88 6.81
CA TYR A 88 0.42 6.80 6.08
C TYR A 88 1.54 6.57 7.09
N ALA A 89 2.53 5.73 6.75
CA ALA A 89 3.65 5.46 7.65
C ALA A 89 4.77 6.53 7.57
N VAL A 90 4.80 7.33 6.50
CA VAL A 90 5.82 8.36 6.26
C VAL A 90 5.15 9.71 6.10
N ASP A 91 5.48 10.68 6.95
CA ASP A 91 4.94 12.05 6.81
C ASP A 91 5.68 12.84 5.72
N CYS A 92 7.01 12.81 5.75
CA CYS A 92 7.91 13.48 4.80
C CYS A 92 9.29 12.79 4.74
N TYR A 93 10.13 13.21 3.80
CA TYR A 93 11.52 12.79 3.68
C TYR A 93 12.46 13.98 3.93
N ASP A 94 13.16 13.99 5.07
CA ASP A 94 14.02 15.12 5.47
C ASP A 94 15.51 14.84 5.21
N GLU A 95 15.86 13.62 4.82
CA GLU A 95 17.25 13.17 4.68
C GLU A 95 17.98 13.73 3.44
N ASP A 96 17.26 14.28 2.46
CA ASP A 96 17.83 14.80 1.21
C ASP A 96 17.04 16.01 0.68
N PRO A 97 17.69 17.17 0.43
CA PRO A 97 16.99 18.38 -0.03
C PRO A 97 16.31 18.23 -1.39
N ARG A 98 16.66 17.20 -2.18
CA ARG A 98 15.99 16.91 -3.45
C ARG A 98 14.55 16.38 -3.24
N TYR A 99 14.22 15.87 -2.05
CA TYR A 99 12.82 15.60 -1.67
C TYR A 99 12.00 16.88 -1.48
N ASP A 100 12.64 18.03 -1.24
CA ASP A 100 12.01 19.36 -1.28
C ASP A 100 12.11 20.02 -2.67
N MET A 101 12.51 19.26 -3.69
CA MET A 101 12.80 19.77 -5.04
C MET A 101 13.89 20.85 -5.07
N GLN A 102 14.83 20.83 -4.12
CA GLN A 102 15.95 21.77 -4.05
C GLN A 102 17.21 21.17 -4.68
N GLY A 103 17.76 21.83 -5.70
CA GLY A 103 19.00 21.38 -6.36
C GLY A 103 18.85 20.09 -7.18
N GLY A 104 17.62 19.61 -7.39
CA GLY A 104 17.33 18.38 -8.13
C GLY A 104 15.94 17.83 -7.79
N ASN A 105 15.70 16.56 -8.15
CA ASN A 105 14.49 15.82 -7.82
C ASN A 105 14.84 14.37 -7.46
N LEU A 106 13.87 13.66 -6.88
CA LEU A 106 13.97 12.25 -6.51
C LEU A 106 12.76 11.45 -7.03
N TYR A 107 12.30 11.72 -8.26
CA TYR A 107 11.28 10.90 -8.91
C TYR A 107 11.64 9.41 -8.90
N LEU A 108 10.63 8.59 -8.62
CA LEU A 108 10.71 7.14 -8.41
C LEU A 108 11.69 6.68 -7.31
N ASN A 109 12.19 7.56 -6.45
CA ASN A 109 12.87 7.18 -5.20
C ASN A 109 11.89 7.34 -4.02
N GLY A 110 12.36 7.32 -2.78
CA GLY A 110 11.48 7.28 -1.60
C GLY A 110 11.08 5.86 -1.25
N SER A 111 9.93 5.66 -0.60
CA SER A 111 9.52 4.36 -0.08
C SER A 111 9.19 3.38 -1.21
N TRP A 112 10.04 2.37 -1.40
CA TRP A 112 9.80 1.22 -2.28
C TRP A 112 9.10 0.08 -1.53
N ALA A 113 9.11 -1.14 -2.08
CA ALA A 113 8.37 -2.30 -1.57
C ALA A 113 8.47 -2.42 -0.05
N ALA A 114 7.31 -2.51 0.59
CA ALA A 114 7.18 -2.48 2.03
C ALA A 114 6.79 -3.85 2.58
N SER A 115 7.23 -4.15 3.79
CA SER A 115 6.72 -5.24 4.60
C SER A 115 6.11 -4.72 5.89
N MET A 116 4.90 -5.16 6.21
CA MET A 116 4.15 -4.76 7.40
C MET A 116 4.06 -5.92 8.38
N ARG A 117 4.31 -5.68 9.67
CA ARG A 117 4.13 -6.68 10.73
C ARG A 117 3.51 -6.05 11.97
N TYR A 118 2.81 -6.87 12.75
CA TYR A 118 2.35 -6.50 14.09
C TYR A 118 3.02 -7.41 15.11
N HIS A 119 3.68 -6.83 16.10
CA HIS A 119 4.39 -7.56 17.14
C HIS A 119 4.35 -6.80 18.46
N ASN A 120 4.05 -7.50 19.56
CA ASN A 120 4.05 -6.95 20.93
C ASN A 120 3.34 -5.59 21.09
N GLY A 121 2.15 -5.44 20.50
CA GLY A 121 1.34 -4.22 20.65
C GLY A 121 1.67 -3.11 19.66
N LYS A 122 2.60 -3.33 18.72
CA LYS A 122 3.08 -2.32 17.79
C LYS A 122 2.99 -2.78 16.34
N TYR A 123 2.78 -1.82 15.46
CA TYR A 123 2.83 -1.97 14.02
C TYR A 123 4.21 -1.55 13.52
N TYR A 124 4.72 -2.29 12.55
CA TYR A 124 6.02 -2.09 11.93
C TYR A 124 5.84 -2.07 10.42
N VAL A 125 6.45 -1.10 9.74
CA VAL A 125 6.53 -1.03 8.27
C VAL A 125 7.99 -0.86 7.88
N ALA A 126 8.54 -1.87 7.23
CA ALA A 126 9.92 -1.93 6.76
C ALA A 126 9.96 -1.67 5.25
N PHE A 127 10.84 -0.80 4.78
CA PHE A 127 11.03 -0.52 3.33
C PHE A 127 12.44 0.02 3.06
N CYS A 128 12.81 0.20 1.80
CA CYS A 128 14.04 0.89 1.43
C CYS A 128 13.80 2.15 0.61
N THR A 129 14.79 3.04 0.61
CA THR A 129 14.78 4.33 -0.13
C THR A 129 15.94 4.40 -1.11
N PRO A 130 15.92 3.61 -2.21
CA PRO A 130 17.02 3.59 -3.18
C PRO A 130 17.23 4.93 -3.85
N TYR A 131 18.43 5.10 -4.42
CA TYR A 131 18.73 6.18 -5.35
C TYR A 131 18.91 5.66 -6.77
N GLY A 132 18.86 6.56 -7.75
CA GLY A 132 19.23 6.25 -9.13
C GLY A 132 18.38 5.12 -9.73
N TRP A 133 17.09 5.05 -9.40
CA TRP A 133 16.16 4.03 -9.91
C TRP A 133 16.57 2.61 -9.50
N GLY A 134 17.03 2.44 -8.26
CA GLY A 134 17.48 1.14 -7.71
C GLY A 134 18.92 0.76 -8.09
N ARG A 135 19.64 1.62 -8.81
CA ARG A 135 21.03 1.36 -9.23
C ARG A 135 22.07 1.79 -8.20
N GLU A 136 21.68 2.66 -7.28
CA GLU A 136 22.53 3.18 -6.22
C GLU A 136 21.95 2.79 -4.86
N LYS A 137 22.84 2.51 -3.91
CA LYS A 137 22.43 2.12 -2.55
C LYS A 137 21.74 3.30 -1.87
N GLY A 138 20.54 3.01 -1.38
CA GLY A 138 19.79 3.90 -0.50
C GLY A 138 19.96 3.53 0.96
N ASN A 139 18.89 3.74 1.73
CA ASN A 139 18.81 3.32 3.13
C ASN A 139 17.70 2.28 3.32
N PHE A 140 17.81 1.50 4.38
CA PHE A 140 16.71 0.74 4.97
C PHE A 140 15.98 1.62 5.99
N CYS A 141 14.65 1.49 6.07
CA CYS A 141 13.80 2.25 6.95
C CYS A 141 12.84 1.33 7.71
N MET A 142 12.60 1.65 8.98
CA MET A 142 11.58 1.02 9.81
C MET A 142 10.66 2.09 10.39
N CYS A 143 9.38 2.06 10.06
CA CYS A 143 8.35 2.88 10.70
C CYS A 143 7.64 2.08 11.79
N ILE A 144 7.45 2.68 12.96
CA ILE A 144 6.90 2.03 14.15
C ILE A 144 5.74 2.86 14.72
N ALA A 145 4.60 2.23 15.01
CA ALA A 145 3.46 2.91 15.63
C ALA A 145 2.69 2.00 16.61
N ASP A 146 2.01 2.61 17.57
CA ASP A 146 1.07 1.91 18.47
C ASP A 146 -0.30 1.67 17.82
N ARG A 147 -0.58 2.39 16.73
CA ARG A 147 -1.85 2.37 16.00
C ARG A 147 -1.57 2.45 14.50
N PRO A 148 -2.40 1.81 13.65
CA PRO A 148 -2.20 1.84 12.20
C PRO A 148 -2.44 3.23 11.59
N GLU A 149 -3.25 4.09 12.23
CA GLU A 149 -3.45 5.49 11.84
C GLU A 149 -2.25 6.38 12.21
N GLY A 150 -1.31 5.87 13.02
CA GLY A 150 -0.19 6.61 13.56
C GLY A 150 -0.48 7.35 14.88
N PRO A 151 0.42 8.28 15.28
CA PRO A 151 1.61 8.71 14.53
C PRO A 151 2.65 7.59 14.40
N TRP A 152 3.45 7.67 13.33
CA TRP A 152 4.53 6.72 13.05
C TRP A 152 5.89 7.36 13.33
N GLU A 153 6.77 6.62 14.00
CA GLU A 153 8.17 6.98 14.16
C GLU A 153 8.99 6.28 13.08
N ARG A 154 9.74 7.02 12.27
CA ARG A 154 10.63 6.47 11.23
C ARG A 154 12.08 6.42 11.73
N VAL A 155 12.65 5.21 11.74
CA VAL A 155 14.07 4.94 11.98
C VAL A 155 14.75 4.68 10.65
N ILE A 156 15.79 5.45 10.33
CA ILE A 156 16.60 5.29 9.11
C ILE A 156 17.90 4.59 9.47
N PHE A 157 18.20 3.50 8.77
CA PHE A 157 19.38 2.68 8.96
C PHE A 157 20.45 3.04 7.92
N PRO A 158 21.74 3.00 8.27
CA PRO A 158 22.82 3.19 7.30
C PRO A 158 22.95 2.02 6.32
N GLU A 159 22.43 0.84 6.67
CA GLU A 159 22.38 -0.32 5.79
C GLU A 159 21.34 -0.16 4.70
N TYR A 160 21.59 -0.80 3.56
CA TYR A 160 20.64 -0.87 2.45
C TYR A 160 20.13 -2.30 2.31
N MET A 161 18.82 -2.47 2.48
CA MET A 161 18.14 -3.76 2.38
C MET A 161 17.04 -3.66 1.32
N TYR A 162 17.34 -4.10 0.10
CA TYR A 162 16.43 -4.04 -1.05
C TYR A 162 15.21 -4.94 -0.82
N ASP A 163 13.99 -4.43 -1.04
CA ASP A 163 12.71 -5.13 -0.84
C ASP A 163 12.64 -6.00 0.44
N PRO A 164 12.63 -5.37 1.62
CA PRO A 164 12.78 -6.08 2.89
C PRO A 164 11.51 -6.82 3.32
N GLY A 165 11.62 -8.13 3.55
CA GLY A 165 10.64 -8.98 4.22
C GLY A 165 10.93 -9.11 5.71
N LEU A 166 10.15 -8.43 6.55
CA LEU A 166 10.33 -8.42 8.00
C LEU A 166 9.72 -9.68 8.65
N LEU A 167 10.46 -10.27 9.58
CA LEU A 167 10.02 -11.42 10.38
C LEU A 167 10.36 -11.19 11.86
N PHE A 168 9.33 -11.21 12.69
CA PHE A 168 9.48 -11.41 14.14
C PHE A 168 9.33 -12.90 14.42
N ASP A 169 10.39 -13.52 14.91
CA ASP A 169 10.44 -14.97 15.17
C ASP A 169 9.90 -15.30 16.57
N ASP A 170 9.51 -16.55 16.78
CA ASP A 170 8.93 -17.06 18.04
C ASP A 170 9.92 -17.00 19.21
N ASP A 171 11.23 -16.97 18.93
CA ASP A 171 12.31 -16.87 19.92
C ASP A 171 12.65 -15.42 20.29
N GLY A 172 11.92 -14.44 19.76
CA GLY A 172 12.11 -13.01 20.01
C GLY A 172 13.20 -12.37 19.16
N ARG A 173 13.80 -13.10 18.21
CA ARG A 173 14.73 -12.53 17.23
C ARG A 173 13.97 -11.85 16.10
N VAL A 174 14.60 -10.84 15.51
CA VAL A 174 14.03 -10.04 14.42
C VAL A 174 14.92 -10.19 13.21
N PHE A 175 14.34 -10.57 12.09
CA PHE A 175 15.05 -10.79 10.83
C PHE A 175 14.46 -9.96 9.71
N VAL A 176 15.32 -9.53 8.80
CA VAL A 176 14.93 -8.96 7.52
C VAL A 176 15.53 -9.84 6.43
N VAL A 177 14.66 -10.41 5.59
CA VAL A 177 15.05 -11.05 4.33
C VAL A 177 15.06 -9.99 3.25
N HIS A 178 16.13 -9.84 2.49
CA HIS A 178 16.25 -8.75 1.51
C HIS A 178 17.17 -9.10 0.35
N GLY A 179 17.09 -8.34 -0.73
CA GLY A 179 17.99 -8.41 -1.87
C GLY A 179 17.27 -8.44 -3.22
N GLN A 180 18.06 -8.27 -4.28
CA GLN A 180 17.62 -8.38 -5.67
C GLN A 180 18.52 -9.39 -6.39
N GLY A 181 17.93 -10.45 -6.92
CA GLY A 181 18.60 -11.61 -7.52
C GLY A 181 19.25 -12.55 -6.51
N THR A 182 20.10 -12.03 -5.64
CA THR A 182 20.64 -12.76 -4.48
C THR A 182 19.94 -12.27 -3.22
N LEU A 183 19.38 -13.20 -2.44
CA LEU A 183 18.72 -12.91 -1.18
C LEU A 183 19.64 -13.17 0.01
N TYR A 184 19.52 -12.30 0.98
CA TYR A 184 20.21 -12.32 2.25
C TYR A 184 19.20 -12.31 3.39
N VAL A 185 19.63 -12.77 4.56
CA VAL A 185 18.95 -12.49 5.82
C VAL A 185 19.88 -11.69 6.72
N THR A 186 19.33 -10.68 7.40
CA THR A 186 20.04 -9.85 8.37
C THR A 186 19.25 -9.82 9.67
N GLU A 187 19.93 -10.06 10.80
CA GLU A 187 19.30 -9.98 12.12
C GLU A 187 19.35 -8.53 12.61
N LEU A 188 18.22 -8.06 13.14
CA LEU A 188 18.12 -6.79 13.85
C LEU A 188 18.20 -7.01 15.36
N THR A 189 18.43 -5.92 16.08
CA THR A 189 18.21 -5.84 17.52
C THR A 189 16.74 -6.14 17.86
N PRO A 190 16.44 -6.67 19.07
CA PRO A 190 15.07 -7.08 19.41
C PRO A 190 14.01 -5.95 19.38
N ASP A 191 14.43 -4.69 19.50
CA ASP A 191 13.56 -3.53 19.35
C ASP A 191 13.40 -3.06 17.89
N ALA A 192 14.02 -3.78 16.94
CA ALA A 192 14.02 -3.51 15.51
C ALA A 192 14.56 -2.12 15.13
N ARG A 193 15.54 -1.60 15.88
CA ARG A 193 16.09 -0.23 15.69
C ARG A 193 17.53 -0.16 15.21
N ALA A 194 18.25 -1.28 15.17
CA ALA A 194 19.61 -1.35 14.67
C ALA A 194 19.93 -2.75 14.12
N VAL A 195 20.85 -2.84 13.16
CA VAL A 195 21.39 -4.12 12.68
C VAL A 195 22.23 -4.77 13.79
N LYS A 196 22.05 -6.07 13.97
CA LYS A 196 22.75 -6.88 14.98
C LYS A 196 23.84 -7.77 14.37
N SER A 197 23.68 -8.21 13.13
CA SER A 197 24.63 -9.10 12.46
C SER A 197 24.87 -8.70 11.01
N GLU A 198 26.02 -9.10 10.46
CA GLU A 198 26.26 -9.02 9.02
C GLU A 198 25.23 -9.84 8.21
N PRO A 199 24.91 -9.43 6.97
CA PRO A 199 24.01 -10.18 6.10
C PRO A 199 24.56 -11.58 5.77
N ARG A 200 23.70 -12.60 5.84
CA ARG A 200 24.01 -13.96 5.40
C ARG A 200 23.24 -14.29 4.13
N GLN A 201 23.96 -14.65 3.07
CA GLN A 201 23.33 -15.10 1.82
C GLN A 201 22.55 -16.39 2.07
N ILE A 202 21.29 -16.44 1.61
CA ILE A 202 20.40 -17.60 1.73
C ILE A 202 19.94 -18.16 0.39
N TRP A 203 20.00 -17.35 -0.68
CA TRP A 203 19.59 -17.76 -2.01
C TRP A 203 20.30 -16.96 -3.10
N SER A 204 20.67 -17.62 -4.20
CA SER A 204 21.26 -16.98 -5.39
C SER A 204 20.79 -17.63 -6.70
N GLY A 205 19.71 -18.41 -6.66
CA GLY A 205 19.16 -19.08 -7.83
C GLY A 205 18.32 -18.14 -8.68
N GLY A 206 18.79 -17.82 -9.89
CA GLY A 206 17.96 -17.18 -10.91
C GLY A 206 17.08 -18.20 -11.65
N PHE A 207 16.11 -17.69 -12.40
CA PHE A 207 15.20 -18.48 -13.22
C PHE A 207 15.31 -18.08 -14.70
N LYS A 208 15.08 -19.05 -15.59
CA LYS A 208 14.99 -18.83 -17.05
C LYS A 208 13.56 -18.57 -17.45
N ASN A 209 12.64 -19.25 -16.77
CA ASN A 209 11.19 -19.09 -16.84
C ASN A 209 10.60 -19.63 -15.52
N ALA A 210 9.27 -19.61 -15.39
CA ALA A 210 8.56 -20.04 -14.18
C ALA A 210 8.85 -21.47 -13.69
N HIS A 211 9.38 -22.36 -14.54
CA HIS A 211 9.57 -23.78 -14.24
C HIS A 211 11.03 -24.23 -14.21
N GLU A 212 11.95 -23.43 -14.74
CA GLU A 212 13.36 -23.79 -14.91
C GLU A 212 14.28 -22.86 -14.11
N LEU A 213 15.03 -23.44 -13.17
CA LEU A 213 16.17 -22.78 -12.52
C LEU A 213 17.31 -22.54 -13.51
N GLY A 214 18.14 -21.55 -13.16
CA GLY A 214 19.21 -21.03 -14.00
C GLY A 214 18.65 -20.00 -14.98
N GLY A 215 19.33 -18.89 -15.22
CA GLY A 215 18.82 -17.79 -16.04
C GLY A 215 19.02 -16.43 -15.38
N GLY A 216 18.45 -15.40 -16.00
CA GLY A 216 18.66 -14.00 -15.59
C GLY A 216 17.55 -13.41 -14.71
N PHE A 217 16.41 -14.09 -14.55
CA PHE A 217 15.33 -13.59 -13.70
C PHE A 217 15.65 -13.88 -12.24
N GLY A 218 16.17 -12.86 -11.56
CA GLY A 218 16.38 -12.87 -10.12
C GLY A 218 15.08 -12.73 -9.34
N MET A 219 15.14 -13.05 -8.04
CA MET A 219 14.04 -12.79 -7.10
C MET A 219 14.28 -11.48 -6.33
N GLU A 220 13.20 -10.77 -6.06
CA GLU A 220 13.14 -9.58 -5.20
C GLU A 220 11.86 -9.64 -4.36
N GLY A 221 11.34 -8.52 -3.83
CA GLY A 221 10.00 -8.47 -3.22
C GLY A 221 9.75 -9.52 -2.13
N ALA A 222 10.69 -9.69 -1.19
CA ALA A 222 10.61 -10.79 -0.23
C ALA A 222 9.54 -10.55 0.84
N HIS A 223 8.70 -11.56 1.10
CA HIS A 223 7.85 -11.62 2.30
C HIS A 223 8.18 -12.89 3.10
N ALA A 224 8.53 -12.73 4.37
CA ALA A 224 8.98 -13.82 5.22
C ALA A 224 7.92 -14.21 6.26
N TYR A 225 7.79 -15.53 6.49
CA TYR A 225 6.84 -16.14 7.41
C TYR A 225 7.49 -17.31 8.13
N LYS A 226 7.01 -17.59 9.34
CA LYS A 226 7.23 -18.85 10.02
C LYS A 226 5.90 -19.54 10.26
N ILE A 227 5.73 -20.73 9.68
CA ILE A 227 4.46 -21.45 9.65
C ILE A 227 4.75 -22.89 10.05
N ASN A 228 4.13 -23.36 11.13
CA ASN A 228 4.28 -24.73 11.65
C ASN A 228 5.75 -25.15 11.82
N GLY A 229 6.58 -24.24 12.33
CA GLY A 229 8.01 -24.48 12.60
C GLY A 229 8.93 -24.41 11.38
N LYS A 230 8.41 -24.10 10.18
CA LYS A 230 9.21 -23.90 8.96
C LYS A 230 9.22 -22.44 8.54
N TYR A 231 10.30 -22.02 7.91
CA TYR A 231 10.44 -20.69 7.31
C TYR A 231 9.99 -20.73 5.86
N TYR A 232 9.16 -19.76 5.48
CA TYR A 232 8.66 -19.56 4.13
C TYR A 232 9.02 -18.15 3.67
N ILE A 233 9.56 -18.02 2.47
CA ILE A 233 9.84 -16.73 1.85
C ILE A 233 9.16 -16.72 0.49
N THR A 234 8.24 -15.79 0.26
CA THR A 234 7.61 -15.62 -1.04
C THR A 234 8.24 -14.46 -1.78
N CYS A 235 8.64 -14.69 -3.03
CA CYS A 235 9.24 -13.70 -3.91
C CYS A 235 8.68 -13.79 -5.34
N PRO A 236 8.43 -12.66 -6.02
CA PRO A 236 8.23 -12.66 -7.46
C PRO A 236 9.52 -13.00 -8.22
N ALA A 237 9.36 -13.44 -9.47
CA ALA A 237 10.39 -13.43 -10.52
C ALA A 237 9.74 -13.16 -11.88
N GLY A 238 10.53 -12.77 -12.88
CA GLY A 238 10.04 -12.54 -14.25
C GLY A 238 9.63 -11.10 -14.60
N GLY A 239 9.68 -10.18 -13.64
CA GLY A 239 9.27 -8.78 -13.83
C GLY A 239 7.76 -8.66 -14.07
N THR A 240 7.35 -7.81 -15.01
CA THR A 240 5.93 -7.51 -15.31
C THR A 240 5.12 -8.73 -15.78
N GLU A 241 5.72 -9.63 -16.57
CA GLU A 241 5.11 -10.92 -16.96
C GLU A 241 5.32 -12.00 -15.89
N GLY A 242 5.55 -11.57 -14.65
CA GLY A 242 6.12 -12.37 -13.59
C GLY A 242 5.21 -13.45 -13.03
N TRP A 243 5.82 -14.25 -12.18
CA TRP A 243 5.21 -15.36 -11.45
C TRP A 243 5.68 -15.33 -9.99
N GLN A 244 5.04 -16.13 -9.14
CA GLN A 244 5.35 -16.16 -7.71
C GLN A 244 6.03 -17.46 -7.32
N ILE A 245 7.18 -17.35 -6.66
CA ILE A 245 7.94 -18.45 -6.06
C ILE A 245 7.77 -18.41 -4.54
N CYS A 246 7.73 -19.60 -3.92
CA CYS A 246 7.90 -19.78 -2.49
C CYS A 246 9.19 -20.55 -2.24
N LEU A 247 10.02 -20.05 -1.33
CA LEU A 247 11.12 -20.76 -0.72
C LEU A 247 10.66 -21.37 0.61
N ARG A 248 11.20 -22.54 0.99
CA ARG A 248 10.93 -23.18 2.29
C ARG A 248 12.21 -23.75 2.91
N SER A 249 12.37 -23.61 4.23
CA SER A 249 13.45 -24.24 4.99
C SER A 249 13.05 -24.53 6.44
N ASP A 250 13.81 -25.40 7.11
CA ASP A 250 13.74 -25.63 8.56
C ASP A 250 14.60 -24.64 9.37
N ASP A 251 15.50 -23.91 8.72
CA ASP A 251 16.38 -22.91 9.32
C ASP A 251 16.23 -21.60 8.53
N ILE A 252 16.09 -20.47 9.22
CA ILE A 252 16.02 -19.13 8.60
C ILE A 252 17.22 -18.86 7.68
N TYR A 253 18.37 -19.48 7.96
CA TYR A 253 19.58 -19.36 7.16
C TYR A 253 19.71 -20.41 6.04
N GLY A 254 18.70 -21.24 5.84
CA GLY A 254 18.66 -22.26 4.81
C GLY A 254 19.37 -23.57 5.18
N PRO A 255 19.58 -24.48 4.20
CA PRO A 255 19.30 -24.28 2.77
C PRO A 255 17.79 -24.20 2.48
N TYR A 256 17.42 -23.41 1.48
CA TYR A 256 16.04 -23.30 1.02
C TYR A 256 15.80 -24.19 -0.21
N GLU A 257 14.68 -24.90 -0.20
CA GLU A 257 14.06 -25.44 -1.42
C GLU A 257 13.07 -24.42 -2.00
N HIS A 258 12.66 -24.58 -3.25
CA HIS A 258 11.75 -23.64 -3.93
C HIS A 258 10.59 -24.36 -4.61
N HIS A 259 9.48 -23.65 -4.78
CA HIS A 259 8.29 -24.13 -5.49
C HIS A 259 7.58 -22.97 -6.20
N LEU A 260 7.10 -23.21 -7.42
CA LEU A 260 6.22 -22.28 -8.14
C LEU A 260 4.83 -22.29 -7.51
N ILE A 261 4.32 -21.15 -7.08
CA ILE A 261 3.01 -21.07 -6.39
C ILE A 261 1.94 -20.29 -7.16
N MET A 262 2.33 -19.46 -8.13
CA MET A 262 1.45 -18.81 -9.11
C MET A 262 2.21 -18.58 -10.40
N ASN A 263 1.60 -18.85 -11.55
CA ASN A 263 2.08 -18.43 -12.87
C ASN A 263 0.86 -18.23 -13.77
N ASP A 264 0.24 -17.06 -13.67
CA ASP A 264 -0.97 -16.78 -14.42
C ASP A 264 -1.14 -15.30 -14.76
N SER A 265 -1.64 -15.04 -15.96
CA SER A 265 -1.89 -13.70 -16.50
C SER A 265 -3.27 -13.58 -17.14
N ILE A 266 -4.19 -14.53 -16.92
CA ILE A 266 -5.44 -14.62 -17.68
C ILE A 266 -6.32 -13.38 -17.53
N SER A 267 -6.27 -12.72 -16.36
CA SER A 267 -7.02 -11.52 -16.06
C SER A 267 -6.52 -10.27 -16.78
N TYR A 268 -5.24 -10.24 -17.20
CA TYR A 268 -4.66 -9.13 -17.98
C TYR A 268 -3.39 -9.53 -18.75
N PRO A 269 -3.50 -10.30 -19.86
CA PRO A 269 -2.32 -10.75 -20.60
C PRO A 269 -1.54 -9.59 -21.25
N PRO A 270 -0.20 -9.66 -21.32
CA PRO A 270 0.65 -10.78 -20.87
C PRO A 270 1.05 -10.71 -19.39
N ASN A 271 0.63 -9.68 -18.65
CA ASN A 271 1.15 -9.38 -17.31
C ASN A 271 0.64 -10.36 -16.25
N GLY A 272 1.58 -10.95 -15.52
CA GLY A 272 1.29 -12.01 -14.56
C GLY A 272 0.96 -11.49 -13.16
N LEU A 273 0.29 -12.32 -12.37
CA LEU A 273 0.10 -12.11 -10.95
C LEU A 273 1.41 -12.44 -10.22
N HIS A 274 2.01 -11.43 -9.59
CA HIS A 274 3.28 -11.55 -8.88
C HIS A 274 3.36 -10.51 -7.76
N GLN A 275 4.23 -10.78 -6.79
CA GLN A 275 4.55 -9.95 -5.63
C GLN A 275 3.39 -9.68 -4.66
N GLY A 276 3.67 -9.84 -3.38
CA GLY A 276 2.77 -9.48 -2.29
C GLY A 276 2.81 -10.46 -1.13
N GLY A 277 1.85 -10.33 -0.22
CA GLY A 277 1.82 -11.03 1.06
C GLY A 277 0.63 -11.97 1.28
N MET A 278 0.80 -12.94 2.18
CA MET A 278 -0.24 -13.86 2.62
C MET A 278 -0.67 -13.63 4.07
N VAL A 279 -1.93 -13.93 4.36
CA VAL A 279 -2.50 -13.78 5.69
C VAL A 279 -3.42 -14.95 6.01
N GLN A 280 -3.38 -15.40 7.27
CA GLN A 280 -4.26 -16.44 7.78
C GLN A 280 -5.48 -15.84 8.48
N LEU A 281 -6.67 -16.32 8.12
CA LEU A 281 -7.92 -16.04 8.82
C LEU A 281 -8.00 -16.79 10.16
N LYS A 282 -8.98 -16.41 11.00
CA LYS A 282 -9.22 -17.12 12.27
C LYS A 282 -9.72 -18.56 12.10
N ASN A 283 -10.40 -18.86 11.00
CA ASN A 283 -10.89 -20.20 10.70
C ASN A 283 -9.78 -21.14 10.17
N GLY A 284 -8.56 -20.62 9.96
CA GLY A 284 -7.40 -21.37 9.47
C GLY A 284 -7.14 -21.22 7.98
N ASP A 285 -8.09 -20.67 7.21
CA ASP A 285 -7.92 -20.42 5.77
C ASP A 285 -6.85 -19.37 5.52
N TRP A 286 -6.19 -19.48 4.38
CA TRP A 286 -5.15 -18.56 3.96
C TRP A 286 -5.55 -17.85 2.67
N TRP A 287 -5.17 -16.58 2.59
CA TRP A 287 -5.39 -15.72 1.44
C TRP A 287 -4.09 -14.98 1.11
N PHE A 288 -3.93 -14.62 -0.17
CA PHE A 288 -2.76 -13.92 -0.67
C PHE A 288 -3.22 -12.65 -1.41
N VAL A 289 -2.68 -11.50 -1.02
CA VAL A 289 -2.83 -10.25 -1.77
C VAL A 289 -1.64 -10.14 -2.72
N ILE A 290 -1.91 -10.17 -4.02
CA ILE A 290 -0.91 -10.25 -5.10
C ILE A 290 -1.15 -9.15 -6.12
N MET A 291 -0.10 -8.46 -6.60
CA MET A 291 -0.28 -7.39 -7.58
C MET A 291 -0.30 -7.90 -9.04
N GLN A 292 -0.81 -7.06 -9.92
CA GLN A 292 -0.74 -7.22 -11.37
C GLN A 292 -0.55 -5.87 -12.04
N ASP A 293 0.45 -5.75 -12.91
CA ASP A 293 0.64 -4.57 -13.75
C ASP A 293 -0.48 -4.45 -14.77
N ARG A 294 -1.20 -3.32 -14.79
CA ARG A 294 -2.28 -3.03 -15.73
C ARG A 294 -2.01 -1.78 -16.57
N GLY A 295 -0.78 -1.69 -17.06
CA GLY A 295 -0.34 -0.63 -17.97
C GLY A 295 -0.53 0.77 -17.35
N PRO A 296 -1.18 1.72 -18.04
CA PRO A 296 -1.35 3.10 -17.54
C PRO A 296 -2.13 3.24 -16.23
N ILE A 297 -2.90 2.22 -15.81
CA ILE A 297 -3.61 2.23 -14.52
C ILE A 297 -2.64 2.12 -13.34
N GLY A 298 -1.46 1.52 -13.57
CA GLY A 298 -0.51 1.14 -12.52
C GLY A 298 -0.62 -0.34 -12.15
N ARG A 299 -0.14 -0.68 -10.96
CA ARG A 299 -0.11 -2.04 -10.40
C ARG A 299 -1.26 -2.20 -9.42
N VAL A 300 -2.18 -3.11 -9.72
CA VAL A 300 -3.41 -3.30 -8.93
C VAL A 300 -3.30 -4.53 -8.02
N PRO A 301 -3.79 -4.48 -6.77
CA PRO A 301 -3.81 -5.62 -5.87
C PRO A 301 -5.02 -6.51 -6.17
N ASN A 302 -4.77 -7.80 -6.18
CA ASN A 302 -5.74 -8.88 -6.38
C ASN A 302 -5.70 -9.78 -5.14
N LEU A 303 -6.82 -10.44 -4.86
CA LEU A 303 -6.93 -11.38 -3.76
C LEU A 303 -7.17 -12.78 -4.32
N VAL A 304 -6.34 -13.74 -3.91
CA VAL A 304 -6.47 -15.15 -4.30
C VAL A 304 -6.43 -16.06 -3.07
N PRO A 305 -7.22 -17.15 -3.05
CA PRO A 305 -7.17 -18.12 -1.95
C PRO A 305 -5.84 -18.88 -1.99
N VAL A 306 -5.41 -19.39 -0.84
CA VAL A 306 -4.22 -20.23 -0.69
C VAL A 306 -4.63 -21.62 -0.24
N THR A 307 -4.25 -22.62 -1.02
CA THR A 307 -4.44 -24.04 -0.66
C THR A 307 -3.09 -24.67 -0.34
N TRP A 308 -3.00 -25.37 0.79
CA TRP A 308 -1.79 -26.07 1.18
C TRP A 308 -1.73 -27.47 0.55
N LYS A 309 -0.70 -27.73 -0.27
CA LYS A 309 -0.46 -29.02 -0.93
C LYS A 309 0.96 -29.46 -0.68
N ASP A 310 1.16 -30.62 -0.06
CA ASP A 310 2.49 -31.14 0.31
C ASP A 310 3.35 -30.11 1.09
N GLY A 311 2.68 -29.31 1.91
CA GLY A 311 3.29 -28.24 2.72
C GLY A 311 3.70 -26.98 1.94
N TRP A 312 3.20 -26.78 0.72
CA TRP A 312 3.40 -25.60 -0.11
C TRP A 312 2.11 -24.77 -0.26
N PRO A 313 2.17 -23.42 -0.22
CA PRO A 313 1.02 -22.54 -0.34
C PRO A 313 0.69 -22.26 -1.81
N ILE A 314 -0.13 -23.09 -2.45
CA ILE A 314 -0.51 -22.94 -3.86
C ILE A 314 -1.61 -21.89 -3.97
N LEU A 315 -1.43 -20.91 -4.86
CA LEU A 315 -2.35 -19.76 -5.00
C LEU A 315 -3.46 -20.04 -6.01
N GLY A 316 -4.64 -19.43 -5.80
CA GLY A 316 -5.77 -19.54 -6.72
C GLY A 316 -6.26 -20.98 -6.88
N HIS A 317 -6.69 -21.34 -8.08
CA HIS A 317 -7.10 -22.69 -8.42
C HIS A 317 -5.91 -23.45 -9.04
N GLU A 318 -5.08 -24.08 -8.20
CA GLU A 318 -3.86 -24.80 -8.62
C GLU A 318 -2.86 -23.91 -9.38
N GLY A 319 -2.61 -22.69 -8.88
CA GLY A 319 -1.66 -21.73 -9.48
C GLY A 319 -2.27 -20.85 -10.58
N LYS A 320 -3.61 -20.74 -10.62
CA LYS A 320 -4.38 -20.03 -11.66
C LYS A 320 -5.42 -19.08 -11.07
N ASP A 321 -5.60 -17.92 -11.71
CA ASP A 321 -6.62 -16.94 -11.36
C ASP A 321 -8.00 -17.38 -11.85
N ALA A 322 -9.04 -17.10 -11.05
CA ALA A 322 -10.44 -17.27 -11.42
C ALA A 322 -11.14 -15.92 -11.67
N VAL A 323 -10.46 -14.80 -11.37
CA VAL A 323 -10.95 -13.41 -11.42
C VAL A 323 -12.04 -13.10 -10.39
N THR A 324 -13.03 -13.97 -10.25
CA THR A 324 -14.12 -13.87 -9.28
C THR A 324 -14.06 -15.06 -8.31
N TYR A 325 -14.18 -14.77 -7.02
CA TYR A 325 -14.10 -15.76 -5.94
C TYR A 325 -15.24 -15.57 -4.93
N VAL A 326 -15.52 -16.62 -4.15
CA VAL A 326 -16.32 -16.48 -2.92
C VAL A 326 -15.53 -15.63 -1.92
N LYS A 327 -16.21 -14.75 -1.20
CA LYS A 327 -15.56 -13.90 -0.19
C LYS A 327 -14.92 -14.73 0.93
N PRO A 328 -13.82 -14.23 1.53
CA PRO A 328 -13.23 -14.82 2.72
C PRO A 328 -14.26 -15.00 3.86
N GLU A 329 -14.28 -16.18 4.48
CA GLU A 329 -15.18 -16.48 5.60
C GLU A 329 -14.62 -15.90 6.91
N VAL A 330 -14.95 -14.62 7.15
CA VAL A 330 -14.52 -13.87 8.35
C VAL A 330 -15.56 -13.91 9.47
N GLY A 331 -16.64 -14.69 9.34
CA GLY A 331 -17.65 -14.93 10.36
C GLY A 331 -18.63 -13.77 10.60
N LYS A 332 -18.44 -12.62 9.93
CA LYS A 332 -19.29 -11.44 10.03
C LYS A 332 -19.40 -10.76 8.67
N ARG A 333 -20.55 -10.13 8.41
CA ARG A 333 -20.68 -9.23 7.25
C ARG A 333 -19.98 -7.92 7.55
N SER A 334 -19.23 -7.43 6.57
CA SER A 334 -18.59 -6.12 6.62
C SER A 334 -19.37 -5.12 5.77
N ARG A 335 -19.20 -3.84 6.09
CA ARG A 335 -19.74 -2.75 5.27
C ARG A 335 -19.00 -2.72 3.94
N VAL A 336 -19.74 -2.59 2.84
CA VAL A 336 -19.14 -2.30 1.53
C VAL A 336 -18.54 -0.90 1.57
N ILE A 337 -17.22 -0.80 1.41
CA ILE A 337 -16.48 0.45 1.46
C ILE A 337 -15.31 0.40 0.47
N SER A 338 -15.00 1.58 -0.09
CA SER A 338 -13.84 1.83 -0.95
C SER A 338 -13.12 3.09 -0.45
N PRO A 339 -11.84 3.29 -0.79
CA PRO A 339 -11.15 4.56 -0.55
C PRO A 339 -11.92 5.75 -1.14
N ALA A 340 -11.82 6.90 -0.50
CA ALA A 340 -12.45 8.12 -0.99
C ALA A 340 -11.84 8.55 -2.34
N THR A 341 -12.69 8.97 -3.28
CA THR A 341 -12.25 9.42 -4.62
C THR A 341 -12.58 10.88 -4.90
N THR A 342 -13.30 11.54 -4.01
CA THR A 342 -13.73 12.93 -4.13
C THR A 342 -13.52 13.68 -2.82
N ASP A 343 -13.25 14.98 -2.90
CA ASP A 343 -13.14 15.88 -1.77
C ASP A 343 -13.73 17.24 -2.15
N GLU A 344 -14.66 17.75 -1.33
CA GLU A 344 -15.22 19.10 -1.50
C GLU A 344 -14.32 20.17 -0.84
N PHE A 345 -13.23 19.75 -0.19
CA PHE A 345 -12.25 20.61 0.50
C PHE A 345 -12.90 21.55 1.53
N ASN A 346 -14.00 21.12 2.15
CA ASN A 346 -14.70 21.86 3.19
C ASN A 346 -14.11 21.61 4.60
N SER A 347 -13.10 20.74 4.71
CA SER A 347 -12.34 20.47 5.93
C SER A 347 -11.03 21.26 5.96
N ARG A 348 -10.48 21.47 7.17
CA ARG A 348 -9.14 22.04 7.38
C ARG A 348 -8.01 21.03 7.17
N THR A 349 -8.34 19.76 7.00
CA THR A 349 -7.40 18.68 6.73
C THR A 349 -7.76 18.06 5.39
N LEU A 350 -6.74 17.81 4.56
CA LEU A 350 -6.94 17.05 3.32
C LEU A 350 -7.40 15.64 3.65
N GLY A 351 -8.31 15.10 2.83
CA GLY A 351 -8.64 13.68 2.89
C GLY A 351 -7.42 12.79 2.60
N LEU A 352 -7.44 11.57 3.14
CA LEU A 352 -6.33 10.60 3.01
C LEU A 352 -6.07 10.16 1.57
N GLN A 353 -6.99 10.40 0.64
CA GLN A 353 -6.78 10.08 -0.77
C GLN A 353 -5.74 10.97 -1.45
N TRP A 354 -5.35 12.08 -0.83
CA TRP A 354 -4.44 13.06 -1.42
C TRP A 354 -2.99 12.84 -0.99
N GLN A 355 -2.09 12.82 -1.98
CA GLN A 355 -0.66 12.90 -1.77
C GLN A 355 -0.07 14.06 -2.57
N TRP A 356 0.98 14.67 -2.03
CA TRP A 356 1.83 15.62 -2.72
C TRP A 356 2.90 14.90 -3.51
N ASN A 357 3.16 15.36 -4.73
CA ASN A 357 4.38 15.04 -5.45
C ASN A 357 5.58 15.73 -4.76
N HIS A 358 6.43 14.96 -4.06
CA HIS A 358 7.51 15.44 -3.20
C HIS A 358 7.01 16.25 -1.98
N ASN A 359 7.92 16.62 -1.07
CA ASN A 359 7.57 17.37 0.14
C ASN A 359 6.92 18.72 -0.23
N PRO A 360 5.75 19.06 0.34
CA PRO A 360 5.11 20.33 0.06
C PRO A 360 5.79 21.46 0.84
N ASP A 361 5.82 22.67 0.27
CA ASP A 361 6.22 23.88 1.03
C ASP A 361 5.10 24.25 2.01
N PRO A 362 5.28 24.08 3.34
CA PRO A 362 4.22 24.29 4.31
C PRO A 362 3.73 25.75 4.34
N LYS A 363 4.54 26.71 3.87
CA LYS A 363 4.14 28.13 3.80
C LYS A 363 3.15 28.42 2.67
N ARG A 364 2.97 27.47 1.74
CA ARG A 364 2.10 27.61 0.56
C ARG A 364 0.84 26.74 0.64
N ILE A 365 0.70 25.96 1.71
CA ILE A 365 -0.51 25.18 1.98
C ILE A 365 -1.49 26.08 2.74
N ILE A 366 -2.59 26.48 2.10
CA ILE A 366 -3.69 27.21 2.75
C ILE A 366 -4.87 26.24 2.86
N ALA A 367 -5.08 25.67 4.05
CA ALA A 367 -6.30 24.94 4.35
C ALA A 367 -7.38 25.94 4.81
N SER A 368 -8.06 26.60 3.87
CA SER A 368 -9.17 27.49 4.19
C SER A 368 -10.48 26.70 4.17
N GLY A 369 -11.10 26.51 5.34
CA GLY A 369 -12.49 26.04 5.45
C GLY A 369 -13.51 27.12 5.06
N ASP A 370 -13.18 27.95 4.07
CA ASP A 370 -14.00 29.07 3.60
C ASP A 370 -14.20 28.93 2.08
N PRO A 371 -15.44 28.73 1.57
CA PRO A 371 -15.71 28.44 0.16
C PRO A 371 -15.27 29.53 -0.84
N GLU A 372 -14.97 30.75 -0.39
CA GLU A 372 -14.67 31.89 -1.27
C GLU A 372 -13.17 32.19 -1.49
N SER A 373 -12.24 31.51 -0.81
CA SER A 373 -10.82 31.92 -0.79
C SER A 373 -9.90 31.29 -1.84
N TRP A 374 -10.42 30.50 -2.79
CA TRP A 374 -9.62 29.96 -3.90
C TRP A 374 -9.21 31.04 -4.94
N HIS A 375 -9.68 32.28 -4.79
CA HIS A 375 -9.19 33.44 -5.55
C HIS A 375 -8.15 34.24 -4.74
N THR A 376 -6.95 33.68 -4.55
CA THR A 376 -5.78 34.44 -4.08
C THR A 376 -4.66 34.42 -5.13
N PRO A 377 -3.80 35.47 -5.22
CA PRO A 377 -2.97 35.74 -6.39
C PRO A 377 -1.72 34.84 -6.53
N TYR A 378 -1.60 33.78 -5.73
CA TYR A 378 -0.57 32.76 -5.87
C TYR A 378 -1.25 31.41 -6.13
N PRO A 379 -1.47 31.02 -7.39
CA PRO A 379 -2.13 29.76 -7.69
C PRO A 379 -1.15 28.62 -7.41
N CYS A 380 -1.27 27.96 -6.27
CA CYS A 380 -1.03 26.52 -6.25
C CYS A 380 -2.27 25.90 -6.91
N CYS A 381 -2.21 25.67 -8.21
CA CYS A 381 -3.25 24.93 -8.91
C CYS A 381 -3.27 23.51 -8.35
N ILE A 382 -4.23 23.18 -7.50
CA ILE A 382 -4.59 21.79 -7.24
C ILE A 382 -5.14 21.23 -8.56
N SER A 383 -4.28 20.59 -9.34
CA SER A 383 -4.69 19.84 -10.52
C SER A 383 -4.76 18.38 -10.11
N ALA A 384 -5.97 17.88 -9.84
CA ALA A 384 -6.22 16.44 -9.74
C ALA A 384 -6.00 15.83 -11.13
N CYS A 385 -4.85 15.19 -11.32
CA CYS A 385 -4.50 14.57 -12.61
C CYS A 385 -4.61 13.05 -12.49
N ASN A 386 -5.83 12.51 -12.53
CA ASN A 386 -6.10 11.21 -13.15
C ASN A 386 -7.62 10.97 -13.29
N LEU A 387 -8.16 11.03 -14.50
CA LEU A 387 -9.58 10.79 -14.78
C LEU A 387 -9.93 9.29 -14.93
N GLN A 388 -8.97 8.38 -14.72
CA GLN A 388 -9.16 6.93 -14.92
C GLN A 388 -8.62 6.02 -13.80
N SER A 389 -7.97 6.56 -12.76
CA SER A 389 -7.48 5.78 -11.61
C SER A 389 -8.01 6.32 -10.28
N ASN A 390 -8.30 5.45 -9.32
CA ASN A 390 -8.75 5.84 -7.96
C ASN A 390 -7.67 6.46 -7.06
N VAL A 391 -6.52 6.92 -7.59
CA VAL A 391 -5.45 7.59 -6.82
C VAL A 391 -5.38 9.05 -7.25
N PRO A 392 -6.01 9.98 -6.50
CA PRO A 392 -6.00 11.39 -6.83
C PRO A 392 -4.72 12.07 -6.29
N LEU A 393 -4.01 12.80 -7.16
CA LEU A 393 -2.74 13.46 -6.83
C LEU A 393 -2.87 14.98 -6.71
N LEU A 394 -2.19 15.57 -5.72
CA LEU A 394 -1.98 17.02 -5.63
C LEU A 394 -0.61 17.38 -6.18
N GLN A 395 -0.57 18.33 -7.13
CA GLN A 395 0.66 18.93 -7.62
C GLN A 395 0.66 20.42 -7.30
N CYS A 396 1.63 20.89 -6.51
CA CYS A 396 1.97 22.31 -6.44
C CYS A 396 3.19 22.55 -7.32
N SER A 397 3.07 23.42 -8.33
CA SER A 397 4.22 23.90 -9.09
C SER A 397 4.91 25.01 -8.28
N CYS A 398 6.19 24.83 -7.97
CA CYS A 398 7.05 25.90 -7.44
C CYS A 398 7.54 26.75 -8.63
N PRO A 399 7.16 28.04 -8.78
CA PRO A 399 7.90 28.92 -9.69
C PRO A 399 9.24 29.24 -9.02
N GLU A 400 10.35 29.02 -9.72
CA GLU A 400 11.65 29.58 -9.34
C GLU A 400 11.53 31.10 -9.10
N PRO A 401 12.28 31.68 -8.15
CA PRO A 401 12.36 33.12 -8.04
C PRO A 401 13.03 33.67 -9.30
N ARG A 402 12.24 34.24 -10.22
CA ARG A 402 12.80 35.11 -11.26
C ARG A 402 13.59 36.19 -10.56
N SER A 403 14.92 36.16 -10.74
CA SER A 403 15.77 37.28 -10.41
C SER A 403 15.19 38.52 -11.10
N ARG A 404 14.81 39.52 -10.31
CA ARG A 404 14.58 40.86 -10.84
C ARG A 404 15.93 41.37 -11.29
N SER A 405 16.21 41.32 -12.59
CA SER A 405 17.18 42.26 -13.16
C SER A 405 16.61 43.66 -12.95
N ALA A 406 17.25 44.41 -12.05
CA ALA A 406 17.00 45.82 -11.85
C ALA A 406 17.67 46.60 -12.99
N LEU A 407 16.88 47.46 -13.63
CA LEU A 407 17.20 48.52 -14.60
C LEU A 407 17.74 48.09 -15.97
#